data_AF-A0A8C0AYG7-F1
#
_entry.id   AF-A0A8C0AYG7-F1
#
_cell.length_a   1.000
_cell.length_b   1.000
_cell.length_c   1.000
_cell.angle_alpha   90.00
_cell.angle_beta   90.00
_cell.angle_gamma   90.00
#
_symmetry.space_group_name_H-M   'P 1'
#
loop_
_entity.id
_entity.type
_entity.pdbx_description
1 polymer ?
#
loop_
_entity_poly.entity_id
_entity_poly.type
_entity_poly.pdbx_seq_one_letter_code
_entity_poly.pdbx_strand_id
1 'polypeptide(L)'
;MTLSALDAAGTFSGSYHTAVAATNKQILVSPLQGAQQNPGAKGQPTFGFTVQWQFADSTTAFVGQCFVDRRGKETLETTWLLWEEVPSRRDAWKATRVGTSIFTRIK
;
A
#
# COMPACT_ATOMS: atom_id res chain seq x y z
N MET A 1 6.60 -4.45 4.57
CA MET A 1 5.40 -5.17 4.11
C MET A 1 5.83 -6.51 3.54
N THR A 2 4.96 -7.51 3.58
CA THR A 2 5.18 -8.84 3.01
C THR A 2 4.01 -9.14 2.09
N LEU A 3 4.28 -9.53 0.84
CA LEU A 3 3.27 -9.87 -0.15
C LEU A 3 3.28 -11.39 -0.38
N SER A 4 2.10 -11.98 -0.53
CA SER A 4 1.96 -13.37 -0.99
C SER A 4 2.18 -13.45 -2.50
N ALA A 5 2.30 -14.68 -3.00
CA ALA A 5 2.36 -14.92 -4.45
C ALA A 5 1.09 -14.40 -5.13
N LEU A 6 1.26 -13.81 -6.32
CA LEU A 6 0.14 -13.40 -7.15
C LEU A 6 -0.62 -14.63 -7.64
N ASP A 7 -1.94 -14.51 -7.73
CA ASP A 7 -2.78 -15.48 -8.41
C ASP A 7 -2.77 -15.28 -9.94
N ALA A 8 -3.50 -16.14 -10.65
CA ALA A 8 -3.60 -16.08 -12.11
C ALA A 8 -4.28 -14.80 -12.65
N ALA A 9 -5.04 -14.09 -11.80
CA ALA A 9 -5.68 -12.83 -12.14
C ALA A 9 -4.81 -11.61 -11.77
N GLY A 10 -3.61 -11.84 -11.25
CA GLY A 10 -2.69 -10.79 -10.81
C GLY A 10 -3.08 -10.18 -9.45
N THR A 11 -3.99 -10.79 -8.70
CA THR A 11 -4.34 -10.37 -7.35
C THR A 11 -3.36 -10.94 -6.33
N PHE A 12 -3.15 -10.23 -5.23
CA PHE A 12 -2.29 -10.66 -4.15
C PHE A 12 -2.83 -10.21 -2.78
N SER A 13 -2.40 -10.91 -1.75
CA SER A 13 -2.66 -10.56 -0.36
C SER A 13 -1.33 -10.33 0.38
N GLY A 14 -1.39 -9.97 1.65
CA GLY A 14 -0.18 -9.83 2.43
C GLY A 14 -0.40 -9.19 3.79
N SER A 15 0.69 -8.69 4.35
CA SER A 15 0.69 -7.96 5.61
C SER A 15 1.54 -6.69 5.54
N TYR A 16 1.07 -5.66 6.21
CA TYR A 16 1.75 -4.38 6.36
C TYR A 16 2.03 -4.12 7.85
N HIS A 17 3.29 -3.87 8.17
CA HIS A 17 3.69 -3.40 9.50
C HIS A 17 4.25 -1.99 9.33
N THR A 18 3.48 -0.98 9.74
CA THR A 18 3.91 0.42 9.67
C THR A 18 4.85 0.76 10.83
N ALA A 19 5.78 1.68 10.62
CA ALA A 19 6.64 2.21 11.68
C ALA A 19 6.06 3.47 12.34
N VAL A 20 5.01 4.06 11.74
CA VAL A 20 4.40 5.32 12.16
C VAL A 20 2.87 5.22 12.13
N ALA A 21 2.21 5.98 12.99
CA ALA A 21 0.76 6.08 13.06
C ALA A 21 0.33 7.48 13.48
N ALA A 22 -0.84 7.93 13.00
CA ALA A 22 -1.47 9.18 13.42
C ALA A 22 -2.40 9.00 14.64
N THR A 23 -2.44 7.80 15.21
CA THR A 23 -3.18 7.45 16.42
C THR A 23 -2.20 7.13 17.56
N ASN A 24 -2.67 7.23 18.80
CA ASN A 24 -1.95 6.78 20.00
C ASN A 24 -2.14 5.28 20.30
N LYS A 25 -2.93 4.56 19.50
CA LYS A 25 -3.13 3.11 19.62
C LYS A 25 -1.83 2.36 19.29
N GLN A 26 -1.59 1.23 19.96
CA GLN A 26 -0.45 0.37 19.68
C GLN A 26 -0.50 -0.15 18.23
N ILE A 27 0.61 -0.01 17.49
CA ILE A 27 0.69 -0.50 16.11
C ILE A 27 0.61 -2.02 16.09
N LEU A 28 -0.23 -2.54 15.20
CA LEU A 28 -0.41 -3.97 14.92
C LEU A 28 -0.17 -4.25 13.43
N VAL A 29 0.36 -5.44 13.14
CA VAL A 29 0.45 -5.95 11.77
C VAL A 29 -0.95 -6.01 11.18
N SER A 30 -1.12 -5.44 9.99
CA SER A 30 -2.42 -5.25 9.34
C SER A 30 -2.46 -5.97 7.99
N PRO A 31 -3.57 -6.62 7.62
CA PRO A 31 -3.68 -7.29 6.33
C PRO A 31 -3.73 -6.27 5.19
N LEU A 32 -3.22 -6.68 4.03
CA LEU A 32 -3.36 -5.96 2.78
C LEU A 32 -3.89 -6.87 1.67
N GLN A 33 -4.57 -6.26 0.69
CA GLN A 33 -5.05 -6.93 -0.52
C GLN A 33 -4.88 -6.00 -1.72
N GLY A 34 -4.47 -6.54 -2.86
CA GLY A 34 -4.18 -5.74 -4.03
C GLY A 34 -4.20 -6.51 -5.33
N ALA A 35 -3.90 -5.79 -6.41
CA ALA A 35 -3.74 -6.35 -7.73
C ALA A 35 -2.64 -5.63 -8.50
N GLN A 36 -1.98 -6.37 -9.37
CA GLN A 36 -0.96 -5.89 -10.28
C GLN A 36 -1.48 -6.02 -11.72
N GLN A 37 -1.17 -5.04 -12.55
CA GLN A 37 -1.41 -5.13 -13.98
C GLN A 37 -0.55 -6.23 -14.60
N ASN A 38 -1.01 -6.78 -15.73
CA ASN A 38 -0.21 -7.73 -16.49
C ASN A 38 1.14 -7.10 -16.88
N PRO A 39 2.26 -7.82 -16.72
CA PRO A 39 3.56 -7.32 -17.19
C PRO A 39 3.49 -7.13 -18.71
N GLY A 40 3.32 -5.89 -19.16
CA GLY A 40 3.44 -5.54 -20.57
C GLY A 40 4.90 -5.68 -21.05
N ALA A 41 5.18 -5.28 -22.29
CA ALA A 41 6.50 -5.41 -22.90
C ALA A 41 7.68 -4.79 -22.12
N LYS A 42 7.40 -3.86 -21.18
CA LYS A 42 8.39 -3.19 -20.34
C LYS A 42 8.73 -3.92 -19.03
N GLY A 43 8.00 -4.98 -18.67
CA GLY A 43 8.26 -5.82 -17.48
C GLY A 43 8.08 -5.13 -16.11
N GLN A 44 7.57 -3.89 -16.08
CA GLN A 44 7.43 -3.06 -14.88
C GLN A 44 5.98 -2.63 -14.70
N PRO A 45 5.08 -3.54 -14.30
CA PRO A 45 3.65 -3.25 -14.20
C PRO A 45 3.33 -2.31 -13.04
N THR A 46 2.24 -1.56 -13.19
CA THR A 46 1.64 -0.82 -12.08
C THR A 46 0.85 -1.77 -11.20
N PHE A 47 0.68 -1.40 -9.94
CA PHE A 47 -0.09 -2.15 -8.96
C PHE A 47 -0.81 -1.20 -8.02
N GLY A 48 -1.80 -1.73 -7.31
CA GLY A 48 -2.41 -1.07 -6.17
C GLY A 48 -2.79 -2.06 -5.09
N PHE A 49 -2.81 -1.62 -3.84
CA PHE A 49 -3.28 -2.42 -2.72
C PHE A 49 -3.91 -1.56 -1.64
N THR A 50 -4.82 -2.13 -0.87
CA THR A 50 -5.43 -1.53 0.31
C THR A 50 -4.88 -2.19 1.56
N VAL A 51 -4.72 -1.41 2.63
CA VAL A 51 -4.35 -1.86 3.97
C VAL A 51 -5.51 -1.57 4.90
N GLN A 52 -6.00 -2.62 5.56
CA GLN A 52 -7.04 -2.53 6.57
C GLN A 52 -6.38 -2.51 7.95
N TRP A 53 -6.27 -1.34 8.57
CA TRP A 53 -5.54 -1.18 9.82
C TRP A 53 -6.23 -1.91 10.98
N GLN A 54 -5.52 -2.85 11.62
CA GLN A 54 -6.05 -3.63 12.76
C GLN A 54 -6.08 -2.85 14.09
N PHE A 55 -5.47 -1.66 14.09
CA PHE A 55 -5.32 -0.82 15.28
C PHE A 55 -5.90 0.58 15.08
N ALA A 56 -6.57 0.87 13.96
CA ALA A 56 -7.12 2.19 13.69
C ALA A 56 -8.35 2.08 12.79
N ASP A 57 -9.31 2.97 12.99
CA ASP A 57 -10.54 3.04 12.21
C ASP A 57 -10.27 3.87 10.94
N SER A 58 -9.36 3.36 10.12
CA SER A 58 -8.90 4.00 8.89
C SER A 58 -8.52 2.95 7.85
N THR A 59 -8.44 3.37 6.60
CA THR A 59 -7.96 2.54 5.48
C THR A 59 -6.89 3.31 4.72
N THR A 60 -5.86 2.61 4.21
CA THR A 60 -4.90 3.23 3.29
C THR A 60 -4.86 2.47 1.98
N ALA A 61 -4.99 3.19 0.88
CA ALA A 61 -4.77 2.67 -0.46
C ALA A 61 -3.42 3.16 -0.99
N PHE A 62 -2.62 2.25 -1.53
CA PHE A 62 -1.38 2.51 -2.23
C PHE A 62 -1.57 2.24 -3.71
N VAL A 63 -0.97 3.07 -4.56
CA VAL A 63 -0.82 2.83 -6.00
C VAL A 63 0.61 3.15 -6.39
N GLY A 64 1.19 2.34 -7.27
CA GLY A 64 2.59 2.52 -7.65
C GLY A 64 3.05 1.68 -8.80
N GLN A 65 4.36 1.71 -9.02
CA GLN A 65 5.05 0.96 -10.05
C GLN A 65 6.37 0.42 -9.49
N CYS A 66 6.73 -0.80 -9.91
CA CYS A 66 8.05 -1.37 -9.65
C CYS A 66 9.03 -0.90 -10.73
N PHE A 67 10.19 -0.39 -10.31
CA PHE A 67 11.29 -0.01 -11.16
C PHE A 67 12.53 -0.88 -10.88
N VAL A 68 13.22 -1.28 -11.94
CA VAL A 68 14.48 -2.04 -11.84
C VAL A 68 15.61 -1.21 -12.45
N ASP A 69 16.64 -0.92 -11.65
CA ASP A 69 17.79 -0.14 -12.13
C ASP A 69 18.77 -0.98 -12.95
N ARG A 70 19.81 -0.34 -13.52
CA ARG A 70 20.85 -1.01 -14.33
C ARG A 70 21.65 -2.06 -13.56
N ARG A 71 21.59 -2.07 -12.23
CA ARG A 71 22.27 -3.03 -11.34
C ARG A 71 21.31 -4.12 -10.85
N GLY A 72 20.07 -4.15 -11.34
CA GLY A 72 19.05 -5.11 -10.93
C GLY A 72 18.37 -4.77 -9.59
N LYS A 73 18.57 -3.56 -9.04
CA LYS A 73 17.92 -3.16 -7.80
C LYS A 73 16.47 -2.79 -8.07
N GLU A 74 15.56 -3.50 -7.42
CA GLU A 74 14.12 -3.23 -7.46
C GLU A 74 13.74 -2.14 -6.46
N THR A 75 12.88 -1.21 -6.90
CA THR A 75 12.30 -0.15 -6.09
C THR A 75 10.82 -0.03 -6.41
N LEU A 76 9.96 0.03 -5.39
CA LEU A 76 8.55 0.35 -5.58
C LEU A 76 8.33 1.83 -5.27
N GLU A 77 7.96 2.61 -6.28
CA GLU A 77 7.55 4.00 -6.08
C GLU A 77 6.03 4.05 -5.96
N THR A 78 5.54 4.60 -4.85
CA THR A 78 4.11 4.60 -4.53
C THR A 78 3.62 5.97 -4.07
N THR A 79 2.37 6.26 -4.39
CA THR A 79 1.54 7.28 -3.75
C THR A 79 0.47 6.58 -2.94
N TRP A 80 0.07 7.18 -1.82
CA TRP A 80 -0.98 6.62 -0.98
C TRP A 80 -1.99 7.67 -0.53
N LEU A 81 -3.20 7.19 -0.28
CA LEU A 81 -4.29 7.93 0.36
C LEU A 81 -4.67 7.19 1.65
N LEU A 82 -4.61 7.89 2.77
CA LEU A 82 -5.15 7.41 4.05
C LEU A 82 -6.48 8.10 4.29
N TRP A 83 -7.53 7.31 4.48
CA TRP A 83 -8.87 7.77 4.82
C TRP A 83 -9.17 7.43 6.27
N GLU A 84 -9.42 8.45 7.09
CA GLU A 84 -9.90 8.30 8.48
C GLU A 84 -11.42 8.13 8.51
N GLU A 85 -11.93 7.28 9.39
CA GLU A 85 -13.35 7.28 9.73
C GLU A 85 -13.72 8.65 10.32
N VAL A 86 -14.82 9.22 9.82
CA VAL A 86 -15.34 10.50 10.31
C VAL A 86 -16.80 10.35 10.74
N PRO A 87 -17.25 11.08 11.78
CA PRO A 87 -18.59 10.89 12.35
C PRO A 87 -19.73 11.25 11.38
N SER A 88 -19.46 12.09 10.38
CA SER A 88 -20.47 12.57 9.45
C SER A 88 -19.91 12.90 8.07
N ARG A 89 -20.78 12.92 7.06
CA ARG A 89 -20.43 13.38 5.71
C ARG A 89 -19.88 14.82 5.70
N ARG A 90 -20.28 15.67 6.64
CA ARG A 90 -19.80 17.06 6.74
C ARG A 90 -18.32 17.14 7.10
N ASP A 91 -17.76 16.08 7.69
CA ASP A 91 -16.35 15.97 8.07
C ASP A 91 -15.49 15.31 6.99
N ALA A 92 -16.08 14.81 5.90
CA ALA A 92 -15.35 14.08 4.85
C ALA A 92 -14.23 14.91 4.19
N TRP A 93 -14.37 16.24 4.17
CA TRP A 93 -13.39 17.15 3.56
C TRP A 93 -11.99 17.07 4.20
N LYS A 94 -11.91 16.66 5.48
CA LYS A 94 -10.65 16.50 6.23
C LYS A 94 -10.23 15.04 6.43
N ALA A 95 -11.00 14.08 5.90
CA ALA A 95 -10.79 12.66 6.16
C ALA A 95 -9.57 12.06 5.43
N THR A 96 -9.09 12.73 4.37
CA THR A 96 -8.04 12.18 3.50
C THR A 96 -6.69 12.84 3.77
N ARG A 97 -5.67 12.02 4.02
CA ARG A 97 -4.26 12.40 3.93
C ARG A 97 -3.63 11.76 2.68
N VAL A 98 -2.67 12.45 2.07
CA VAL A 98 -1.93 11.96 0.90
C VAL A 98 -0.43 11.98 1.18
N GLY A 99 0.30 11.02 0.62
CA GLY A 99 1.75 11.01 0.68
C GLY A 99 2.37 10.04 -0.31
N THR A 100 3.68 9.92 -0.24
CA THR A 100 4.47 9.02 -1.08
C THR A 100 5.34 8.12 -0.21
N SER A 101 5.63 6.91 -0.72
CA SER A 101 6.53 5.95 -0.08
C SER A 101 7.37 5.25 -1.14
N ILE A 102 8.65 5.07 -0.85
CA ILE A 102 9.58 4.30 -1.69
C ILE A 102 9.97 3.04 -0.91
N PHE A 103 9.74 1.87 -1.50
CA PHE A 103 10.10 0.59 -0.90
C PHE A 103 11.26 -0.05 -1.65
N THR A 104 12.16 -0.69 -0.90
CA THR A 104 13.22 -1.55 -1.43
C THR A 104 13.11 -2.93 -0.82
N ARG A 105 13.54 -3.95 -1.57
CA ARG A 105 13.57 -5.34 -1.08
C ARG A 105 14.46 -5.45 0.17
N ILE A 106 13.93 -6.07 1.22
CA ILE A 106 14.71 -6.42 2.43
C ILE A 106 15.70 -7.52 2.05
N LYS A 107 16.95 -7.42 2.53
CA LYS A 107 18.00 -8.41 2.32
C LYS A 107 17.88 -9.55 3.32
#